data_AF-G3ICI0-F1
#
_entry.id   AF-G3ICI0-F1
#
_cell.length_a   1.000
_cell.length_b   1.000
_cell.length_c   1.000
_cell.angle_alpha   90.00
_cell.angle_beta   90.00
_cell.angle_gamma   90.00
#
_symmetry.space_group_name_H-M   'P 1'
#
loop_
_entity.id
_entity.type
_entity.pdbx_description
1 polymer ?
#
loop_
_entity_poly.entity_id
_entity_poly.type
_entity_poly.pdbx_seq_one_letter_code
_entity_poly.pdbx_strand_id
1 'polypeptide(L)'
;MSQMPKPQVLRSTAEEALCGIHLQPLHFFCDDEEITVCRKCVQSPEHMQHEVYGLQEAAEYYREEEQRFKEIVQAEYKMRFLLLTEQMELPSLRQPACTFEKDLKEAHENQLRKLSTELKLKSQKKLQVREYSGSYR
;
A
#
# COMPACT_ATOMS: atom_id res chain seq x y z
N MET A 1 10.98 -28.73 -7.65
CA MET A 1 10.33 -27.45 -8.00
C MET A 1 11.24 -26.35 -7.48
N SER A 2 12.19 -25.95 -8.31
CA SER A 2 13.31 -25.08 -7.95
C SER A 2 12.80 -23.64 -7.87
N GLN A 3 12.74 -23.08 -6.66
CA GLN A 3 12.51 -21.66 -6.46
C GLN A 3 13.79 -20.93 -6.87
N MET A 4 13.73 -20.16 -7.96
CA MET A 4 14.82 -19.26 -8.33
C MET A 4 14.73 -17.99 -7.50
N PRO A 5 15.86 -17.41 -7.07
CA PRO A 5 15.85 -16.25 -6.19
C PRO A 5 15.35 -15.02 -6.95
N LYS A 6 14.44 -14.26 -6.31
CA LYS A 6 14.00 -12.94 -6.79
C LYS A 6 15.21 -12.07 -7.11
N PRO A 7 15.25 -11.36 -8.26
CA PRO A 7 16.36 -10.48 -8.59
C PRO A 7 16.53 -9.43 -7.49
N GLN A 8 17.60 -9.54 -6.71
CA GLN A 8 17.91 -8.57 -5.67
C GLN A 8 18.59 -7.38 -6.34
N VAL A 9 17.95 -6.21 -6.23
CA VAL A 9 18.49 -4.93 -6.70
C VAL A 9 19.81 -4.67 -5.97
N LEU A 10 20.94 -4.77 -6.68
CA LEU A 10 22.23 -4.35 -6.15
C LEU A 10 22.26 -2.83 -6.19
N ARG A 11 22.09 -2.20 -5.02
CA ARG A 11 22.20 -0.75 -4.86
C ARG A 11 23.67 -0.35 -4.76
N SER A 12 24.20 0.31 -5.78
CA SER A 12 25.37 1.17 -5.66
C SER A 12 25.06 2.58 -6.18
N THR A 13 25.70 3.55 -5.54
CA THR A 13 25.48 4.99 -5.65
C THR A 13 25.85 5.53 -7.03
N ALA A 14 24.92 6.24 -7.70
CA ALA A 14 25.13 6.94 -8.98
C ALA A 14 25.75 6.09 -10.13
N GLU A 15 25.85 4.77 -9.94
CA GLU A 15 26.14 3.77 -10.95
C GLU A 15 24.80 3.23 -11.44
N GLU A 16 24.61 3.21 -12.76
CA GLU A 16 23.40 2.66 -13.37
C GLU A 16 23.07 1.30 -12.76
N ALA A 17 21.91 1.19 -12.11
CA ALA A 17 21.51 -0.06 -11.48
C ALA A 17 21.48 -1.17 -12.54
N LEU A 18 22.19 -2.26 -12.27
CA LEU A 18 22.34 -3.37 -13.20
C LEU A 18 21.41 -4.53 -12.82
N CYS A 19 20.92 -5.22 -13.84
CA CYS A 19 20.23 -6.50 -13.67
C CYS A 19 21.18 -7.55 -13.10
N GLY A 20 20.79 -8.22 -12.01
CA GLY A 20 21.60 -9.27 -11.37
C GLY A 20 21.79 -10.54 -12.20
N ILE A 21 21.03 -10.71 -13.29
CA ILE A 21 21.13 -11.88 -14.19
C ILE A 21 21.97 -11.54 -15.43
N HIS A 22 21.65 -10.43 -16.08
CA HIS A 22 22.22 -10.08 -17.38
C HIS A 22 23.37 -9.06 -17.29
N LEU A 23 23.56 -8.44 -16.12
CA LEU A 23 24.54 -7.37 -15.88
C LEU A 23 24.38 -6.20 -16.85
N GLN A 24 23.13 -5.88 -17.20
CA GLN A 24 22.78 -4.76 -18.07
C GLN A 24 21.98 -3.69 -17.31
N PRO A 25 22.08 -2.41 -17.71
CA PRO A 25 21.30 -1.34 -17.10
C PRO A 25 19.80 -1.62 -17.07
N LEU A 26 19.18 -1.25 -15.95
CA LEU A 26 17.75 -1.35 -15.72
C LEU A 26 17.06 -0.10 -16.28
N HIS A 27 16.71 -0.12 -17.57
CA HIS A 27 16.09 1.02 -18.27
C HIS A 27 14.57 0.89 -18.41
N PHE A 28 13.98 -0.23 -17.98
CA PHE A 28 12.56 -0.51 -18.14
C PHE A 28 11.91 -0.82 -16.81
N PHE A 29 10.60 -0.61 -16.73
CA PHE A 29 9.76 -0.92 -15.60
C PHE A 29 8.65 -1.87 -16.05
N CYS A 30 8.51 -3.01 -15.38
CA CYS A 30 7.43 -3.97 -15.58
C CYS A 30 6.30 -3.60 -14.63
N ASP A 31 5.14 -3.21 -15.14
CA ASP A 31 3.99 -2.76 -14.33
C ASP A 31 3.38 -3.94 -13.56
N ASP A 32 3.18 -5.09 -14.22
CA ASP A 32 2.57 -6.28 -13.61
C ASP A 32 3.29 -6.79 -12.35
N GLU A 33 4.62 -6.65 -12.33
CA GLU A 33 5.46 -7.13 -11.21
C GLU A 33 6.05 -5.99 -10.36
N GLU A 34 5.80 -4.74 -10.75
CA GLU A 34 6.34 -3.52 -10.13
C GLU A 34 7.87 -3.54 -9.91
N ILE A 35 8.62 -4.06 -10.89
CA ILE A 35 10.09 -4.12 -10.83
C ILE A 35 10.76 -3.45 -12.03
N THR A 36 12.01 -3.02 -11.84
CA THR A 36 12.84 -2.56 -12.94
C THR A 36 13.57 -3.73 -13.59
N VAL A 37 13.60 -3.72 -14.93
CA VAL A 37 14.13 -4.81 -15.75
C VAL A 37 15.07 -4.26 -16.82
N CYS A 38 16.02 -5.09 -17.26
CA CYS A 38 16.89 -4.75 -18.38
C CYS A 38 16.28 -5.24 -19.70
N ARG A 39 16.85 -4.79 -20.84
CA ARG A 39 16.36 -5.15 -22.18
C ARG A 39 16.23 -6.66 -22.42
N LYS A 40 17.15 -7.47 -21.89
CA LYS A 40 17.11 -8.93 -22.04
C LYS A 40 15.98 -9.59 -21.25
N CYS A 41 15.65 -9.05 -20.06
CA CYS A 41 14.50 -9.52 -19.27
C CYS A 41 13.18 -9.25 -20.00
N VAL A 42 13.03 -8.09 -20.65
CA VAL A 42 11.81 -7.78 -21.43
C VAL A 42 11.58 -8.78 -22.56
N GLN A 43 12.66 -9.31 -23.14
CA GLN A 43 12.60 -10.30 -24.22
C GLN A 43 12.46 -11.74 -23.71
N SER A 44 12.59 -11.96 -22.41
CA SER A 44 12.52 -13.30 -21.84
C SER A 44 11.06 -13.71 -21.62
N PRO A 45 10.72 -15.01 -21.66
CA PRO A 45 9.35 -15.49 -21.50
C PRO A 45 8.66 -14.99 -20.22
N GLU A 46 9.44 -14.66 -19.20
CA GLU A 46 8.97 -14.16 -17.91
C GLU A 46 8.30 -12.78 -18.00
N HIS A 47 8.76 -11.90 -18.91
CA HIS A 47 8.20 -10.55 -19.05
C HIS A 47 7.69 -10.23 -20.45
N MET A 48 7.81 -11.16 -21.41
CA MET A 48 7.40 -10.94 -22.80
C MET A 48 5.92 -10.53 -22.95
N GLN A 49 5.06 -10.96 -22.02
CA GLN A 49 3.62 -10.68 -22.03
C GLN A 49 3.20 -9.60 -21.04
N HIS A 50 4.14 -9.06 -20.26
CA HIS A 50 3.85 -8.04 -19.27
C HIS A 50 3.85 -6.64 -19.91
N GLU A 51 3.10 -5.73 -19.30
CA GLU A 51 3.18 -4.32 -19.63
C GLU A 51 4.50 -3.75 -19.11
N VAL A 52 5.31 -3.25 -20.05
CA VAL A 52 6.64 -2.72 -19.77
C VAL A 52 6.80 -1.33 -20.37
N TYR A 53 7.23 -0.40 -19.54
CA TYR A 53 7.42 1.01 -19.88
C TYR A 53 8.89 1.41 -19.73
N GLY A 54 9.28 2.53 -20.34
CA GLY A 54 10.57 3.14 -20.04
C GLY A 54 10.64 3.55 -18.57
N LEU A 55 11.76 3.34 -17.89
CA LEU A 55 11.86 3.63 -16.45
C LEU A 55 11.55 5.11 -16.14
N GLN A 56 12.03 6.02 -16.98
CA GLN A 56 11.78 7.45 -16.82
C GLN A 56 10.29 7.79 -17.05
N GLU A 57 9.69 7.20 -18.09
CA GLU A 57 8.28 7.38 -18.43
C GLU A 57 7.35 6.89 -17.31
N ALA A 58 7.59 5.67 -16.81
CA ALA A 58 6.88 5.12 -15.67
C ALA A 58 7.03 6.03 -14.44
N ALA A 59 8.26 6.49 -14.16
CA ALA A 59 8.51 7.34 -13.01
C ALA A 59 7.79 8.69 -13.12
N GLU A 60 7.68 9.27 -14.32
CA GLU A 60 6.88 10.47 -14.57
C GLU A 60 5.40 10.20 -14.33
N TYR A 61 4.86 9.14 -14.94
CA TYR A 61 3.47 8.75 -14.80
C TYR A 61 3.05 8.55 -13.34
N TYR A 62 3.79 7.76 -12.56
CA TYR A 62 3.43 7.53 -11.15
C TYR A 62 3.61 8.75 -10.27
N ARG A 63 4.57 9.65 -10.57
CA ARG A 63 4.67 10.92 -9.83
C ARG A 63 3.44 11.78 -10.05
N GLU A 64 2.95 11.86 -11.28
CA GLU A 64 1.71 12.58 -11.57
C GLU A 64 0.50 11.91 -10.93
N GLU A 65 0.38 10.59 -11.00
CA GLU A 65 -0.72 9.85 -10.40
C GLU A 65 -0.74 9.96 -8.87
N GLU A 66 0.43 9.88 -8.23
CA GLU A 66 0.58 10.11 -6.79
C GLU A 66 0.12 11.51 -6.40
N GLN A 67 0.53 12.53 -7.17
CA GLN A 67 0.14 13.91 -6.91
C GLN A 67 -1.37 14.12 -7.09
N ARG A 68 -1.97 13.55 -8.14
CA ARG A 68 -3.44 13.57 -8.35
C ARG A 68 -4.17 12.91 -7.18
N PHE A 69 -3.74 11.72 -6.78
CA PHE A 69 -4.36 10.98 -5.68
C PHE A 69 -4.26 11.77 -4.35
N LYS A 70 -3.11 12.39 -4.10
CA LYS A 70 -2.91 13.24 -2.92
C LYS A 70 -3.86 14.43 -2.89
N GLU A 71 -4.09 15.08 -4.02
CA GLU A 71 -5.04 16.20 -4.13
C GLU A 71 -6.47 15.77 -3.84
N ILE A 72 -6.90 14.63 -4.39
CA ILE A 72 -8.22 14.04 -4.12
C ILE A 72 -8.38 13.74 -2.63
N VAL A 73 -7.43 13.04 -2.02
CA VAL A 73 -7.48 12.70 -0.59
C VAL A 73 -7.53 13.94 0.30
N GLN A 74 -6.75 14.98 -0.05
CA GLN A 74 -6.78 16.24 0.69
C GLN A 74 -8.11 16.98 0.55
N ALA A 75 -8.71 16.99 -0.64
CA ALA A 75 -10.01 17.61 -0.88
C ALA A 75 -11.11 16.89 -0.10
N GLU A 76 -11.15 15.55 -0.16
CA GLU A 76 -12.08 14.71 0.60
C GLU A 76 -11.95 14.92 2.11
N TYR A 77 -10.71 14.96 2.63
CA TYR A 77 -10.47 15.22 4.05
C TYR A 77 -10.95 16.61 4.46
N LYS A 78 -10.64 17.65 3.68
CA LYS A 78 -11.12 19.02 3.94
C LYS A 78 -12.64 19.11 3.92
N MET A 79 -13.28 18.48 2.93
CA MET A 79 -14.74 18.45 2.83
C MET A 79 -15.37 17.77 4.06
N ARG A 80 -14.84 16.60 4.44
CA ARG A 80 -15.31 15.87 5.63
C ARG A 80 -15.10 16.67 6.91
N PHE A 81 -13.98 17.38 7.02
CA PHE A 81 -13.70 18.26 8.15
C PHE A 81 -14.71 19.42 8.22
N LEU A 82 -14.98 20.10 7.10
CA LEU A 82 -15.95 21.20 7.03
C LEU A 82 -17.35 20.73 7.42
N LEU A 83 -17.82 19.62 6.85
CA LEU A 83 -19.12 19.02 7.20
C LEU A 83 -19.21 18.67 8.69
N LEU A 84 -18.13 18.13 9.27
CA LEU A 84 -18.08 17.84 10.70
C LEU A 84 -18.16 19.13 11.54
N THR A 85 -17.45 20.19 11.14
CA THR A 85 -17.50 21.48 11.86
C THR A 85 -18.85 22.17 11.73
N GLU A 86 -19.50 22.15 10.56
CA GLU A 86 -20.84 22.70 10.37
C GLU A 86 -21.89 21.96 11.21
N GLN A 87 -21.78 20.62 11.32
CA GLN A 87 -22.63 19.83 12.22
C GLN A 87 -22.40 20.19 13.70
N MET A 88 -21.19 20.58 14.09
CA MET A 88 -20.90 21.03 15.46
C MET A 88 -21.41 22.45 15.75
N GLU A 89 -21.40 23.35 14.75
CA GLU A 89 -21.78 24.76 14.85
C GLU A 89 -23.27 25.06 14.54
N LEU A 90 -24.09 24.05 14.20
CA LEU A 90 -25.55 24.14 14.11
C LEU A 90 -26.25 23.50 15.33
N PRO A 91 -26.28 24.16 16.52
CA PRO A 91 -27.09 23.70 17.65
C PRO A 91 -28.59 23.56 17.34
N SER A 92 -29.10 24.22 16.30
CA SER A 92 -30.51 24.26 15.93
C SER A 92 -31.06 22.95 15.33
N LEU A 93 -30.18 22.08 14.81
CA LEU A 93 -30.54 20.72 14.39
C LEU A 93 -30.31 19.68 15.49
N ARG A 94 -29.93 20.10 16.71
CA ARG A 94 -30.12 19.27 17.90
C ARG A 94 -31.61 19.24 18.22
N GLN A 95 -32.36 18.46 17.44
CA GLN A 95 -33.58 17.86 17.98
C GLN A 95 -33.18 17.11 19.27
N PRO A 96 -34.00 17.18 20.34
CA PRO A 96 -33.66 16.55 21.59
C PRO A 96 -33.32 15.08 21.31
N ALA A 97 -32.08 14.73 21.66
CA ALA A 97 -31.45 13.45 21.41
C ALA A 97 -32.43 12.30 21.68
N CYS A 98 -32.97 11.74 20.60
CA CYS A 98 -33.48 10.38 20.62
C CYS A 98 -32.26 9.47 20.82
N THR A 99 -32.41 8.44 21.65
CA THR A 99 -31.39 7.45 22.04
C THR A 99 -30.52 6.91 20.89
N PHE A 100 -31.01 6.99 19.65
CA PHE A 100 -30.39 6.50 18.41
C PHE A 100 -28.96 7.00 18.10
N GLU A 101 -28.60 8.26 18.37
CA GLU A 101 -27.22 8.76 18.11
C GLU A 101 -26.19 8.20 19.10
N LYS A 102 -26.59 8.00 20.36
CA LYS A 102 -25.74 7.37 21.37
C LYS A 102 -25.55 5.90 21.02
N ASP A 103 -26.62 5.22 20.59
CA ASP A 103 -26.59 3.84 20.16
C ASP A 103 -25.68 3.64 18.93
N LEU A 104 -25.69 4.57 17.96
CA LEU A 104 -24.81 4.52 16.79
C LEU A 104 -23.34 4.76 17.16
N LYS A 105 -23.06 5.72 18.04
CA LYS A 105 -21.71 6.00 18.54
C LYS A 105 -21.17 4.83 19.37
N GLU A 106 -21.99 4.27 20.24
CA GLU A 106 -21.67 3.08 21.03
C GLU A 106 -21.45 1.85 20.14
N ALA A 107 -22.28 1.65 19.09
CA ALA A 107 -22.08 0.59 18.11
C ALA A 107 -20.74 0.74 17.37
N HIS A 108 -20.38 1.97 16.96
CA HIS A 108 -19.10 2.25 16.32
C HIS A 108 -17.91 2.01 17.27
N GLU A 109 -18.01 2.46 18.52
CA GLU A 109 -17.00 2.23 19.55
C GLU A 109 -16.85 0.73 19.86
N ASN A 110 -17.95 -0.03 19.90
CA ASN A 110 -17.95 -1.47 20.08
C ASN A 110 -17.34 -2.21 18.87
N GLN A 111 -17.60 -1.74 17.65
CA GLN A 111 -16.95 -2.26 16.44
C GLN A 111 -15.43 -2.00 16.46
N LEU A 112 -15.00 -0.78 16.80
CA LEU A 112 -13.58 -0.45 16.94
C LEU A 112 -12.91 -1.30 18.04
N ARG A 113 -13.58 -1.50 19.16
CA ARG A 113 -13.09 -2.36 20.25
C ARG A 113 -12.93 -3.81 19.77
N LYS A 114 -13.90 -4.34 19.02
CA LYS A 114 -13.86 -5.69 18.45
C LYS A 114 -12.68 -5.86 17.49
N LEU A 115 -12.53 -4.95 16.52
CA LEU A 115 -11.39 -4.96 15.58
C LEU A 115 -10.04 -4.87 16.30
N SER A 116 -9.95 -4.04 17.36
CA SER A 116 -8.76 -3.91 18.19
C SER A 116 -8.41 -5.23 18.89
N THR A 117 -9.40 -5.95 19.42
CA THR A 117 -9.17 -7.27 20.03
C THR A 117 -8.78 -8.35 19.03
N GLU A 118 -9.38 -8.35 17.83
CA GLU A 118 -9.04 -9.30 16.76
C GLU A 118 -7.62 -9.09 16.24
N LEU A 119 -7.21 -7.83 16.07
CA LEU A 119 -5.83 -7.48 15.70
C LEU A 119 -4.83 -7.91 16.76
N LYS A 120 -5.13 -7.68 18.06
CA LYS A 120 -4.29 -8.16 19.17
C LYS A 120 -4.16 -9.68 19.17
N LEU A 121 -5.25 -10.40 18.99
CA LEU A 121 -5.25 -11.87 18.94
C LEU A 121 -4.46 -12.39 17.72
N LYS A 122 -4.64 -11.77 16.54
CA LYS A 122 -3.91 -12.14 15.32
C LYS A 122 -2.41 -11.87 15.46
N SER A 123 -2.03 -10.77 16.12
CA SER A 123 -0.64 -10.45 16.47
C SER A 123 -0.05 -11.49 17.43
N GLN A 124 -0.77 -11.82 18.51
CA GLN A 124 -0.32 -12.82 19.48
C GLN A 124 -0.18 -14.23 18.86
N LYS A 125 -1.12 -14.63 18.00
CA LYS A 125 -1.02 -15.89 17.24
C LYS A 125 0.18 -15.90 16.29
N LYS A 126 0.48 -14.79 15.61
CA LYS A 126 1.69 -14.66 14.78
C LYS A 126 2.98 -14.76 15.61
N LEU A 127 2.98 -14.24 16.83
CA LEU A 127 4.12 -14.35 17.75
C LEU A 127 4.29 -15.78 18.28
N GLN A 128 3.21 -16.48 18.64
CA GLN A 128 3.27 -17.89 19.03
C GLN A 128 3.74 -18.79 17.87
N VAL A 129 3.30 -18.54 16.63
CA VAL A 129 3.78 -19.30 15.45
C VAL A 129 5.28 -19.09 15.21
N ARG A 130 5.84 -17.92 15.55
CA ARG A 130 7.30 -17.70 15.49
C ARG A 130 8.06 -18.55 16.50
N GLU A 131 7.55 -18.72 17.72
CA GLU A 131 8.20 -19.50 18.78
C GLU A 131 8.17 -21.01 18.49
N TYR A 132 7.11 -21.54 17.86
CA TYR A 132 7.06 -22.95 17.43
C TYR A 132 7.89 -23.26 16.17
N SER A 133 8.26 -22.25 15.37
CA SER A 133 9.17 -22.41 14.21
C SER A 133 10.67 -22.32 14.56
N GLY A 134 11.00 -22.06 15.84
CA GLY A 134 12.38 -21.95 16.34
C GLY A 134 12.97 -23.24 16.92
N SER A 135 12.25 -24.37 16.89
CA SER A 135 12.68 -25.63 17.53
C SER A 135 13.34 -26.65 16.57
N TYR A 136 13.78 -26.23 15.39
CA TYR A 136 14.68 -27.02 14.56
C TYR A 136 15.95 -26.21 14.31
N ARG A 137 16.83 -26.22 15.30
CA ARG A 137 18.23 -25.86 15.10
C ARG A 137 19.09 -26.95 15.72
#